data_AF-A0A8T4FDQ0-F1
#
_entry.id   AF-A0A8T4FDQ0-F1
#
_cell.length_a   1.000
_cell.length_b   1.000
_cell.length_c   1.000
_cell.angle_alpha   90.00
_cell.angle_beta   90.00
_cell.angle_gamma   90.00
#
_symmetry.space_group_name_H-M   'P 1'
#
loop_
_entity.id
_entity.type
_entity.pdbx_description
1 polymer ?
#
loop_
_entity_poly.entity_id
_entity_poly.type
_entity_poly.pdbx_seq_one_letter_code
_entity_poly.pdbx_strand_id
1 'polypeptide(L)' 'MGWINPSQQARDHAGKRNLCAADGKPGTKTDPLGKTEDGWRIHESHFTDPGDGFYGQQQQD' A
#
# COMPACT_ATOMS: atom_id res chain seq x y z
N MET A 1 13.38 1.24 7.75
CA MET A 1 13.05 2.35 6.81
C MET A 1 12.58 1.73 5.50
N GLY A 2 11.28 1.44 5.38
CA GLY A 2 10.75 0.56 4.32
C GLY A 2 10.88 1.10 2.89
N TRP A 3 11.19 0.20 1.95
CA TRP A 3 11.45 0.46 0.53
C TRP A 3 10.17 0.83 -0.24
N ILE A 4 10.30 1.67 -1.28
CA ILE A 4 9.22 2.06 -2.20
C ILE A 4 9.71 1.96 -3.63
N ASN A 5 8.94 1.25 -4.46
CA ASN A 5 9.31 1.00 -5.85
C ASN A 5 9.16 2.26 -6.75
N PRO A 6 9.82 2.30 -7.91
CA PRO A 6 9.75 3.46 -8.81
C PRO A 6 8.33 3.83 -9.25
N SER A 7 7.44 2.84 -9.42
CA SER A 7 6.07 3.08 -9.85
C SER A 7 5.24 3.78 -8.75
N GLN A 8 5.42 3.39 -7.50
CA GLN A 8 4.82 4.07 -6.36
C GLN A 8 5.43 5.47 -6.16
N GLN A 9 6.72 5.66 -6.42
CA GLN A 9 7.32 7.01 -6.43
C GLN A 9 6.68 7.92 -7.50
N ALA A 10 6.42 7.39 -8.71
CA ALA A 10 5.72 8.13 -9.75
C ALA A 10 4.28 8.48 -9.34
N ARG A 11 3.57 7.56 -8.67
CA ARG A 11 2.24 7.84 -8.08
C ARG A 11 2.32 8.96 -7.04
N ASP A 12 3.33 8.92 -6.17
CA ASP A 12 3.55 9.94 -5.16
C ASP A 12 3.77 11.32 -5.79
N HIS A 13 4.59 11.41 -6.85
CA HIS A 13 4.84 12.64 -7.60
C HIS A 13 3.58 13.17 -8.31
N ALA A 14 2.68 12.28 -8.71
CA ALA A 14 1.38 12.64 -9.28
C ALA A 14 0.31 12.98 -8.21
N GLY A 15 0.70 13.14 -6.94
CA GLY A 15 -0.21 13.50 -5.84
C GLY A 15 -1.05 12.33 -5.31
N LYS A 16 -0.78 11.09 -5.72
CA LYS A 16 -1.52 9.88 -5.33
C LYS A 16 -0.91 9.17 -4.12
N ARG A 17 -0.06 9.85 -3.35
CA ARG A 17 0.65 9.28 -2.20
C ARG A 17 -0.29 8.72 -1.13
N ASN A 18 -1.47 9.33 -0.96
CA ASN A 18 -2.47 8.89 0.02
C ASN A 18 -3.51 7.93 -0.56
N LEU A 19 -3.34 7.43 -1.79
CA LEU A 19 -4.29 6.53 -2.44
C LEU A 19 -3.73 5.12 -2.56
N CYS A 20 -4.50 4.13 -2.13
CA CYS A 20 -4.18 2.72 -2.27
C CYS A 20 -3.89 2.37 -3.74
N ALA A 21 -2.82 1.60 -3.96
CA ALA A 21 -2.42 1.16 -5.29
C ALA A 21 -3.41 0.15 -5.90
N ALA A 22 -4.06 -0.66 -5.07
CA ALA A 22 -4.98 -1.72 -5.48
C ALA A 22 -6.36 -1.18 -5.89
N ASP A 23 -6.97 -0.31 -5.08
CA ASP A 23 -8.36 0.11 -5.27
C ASP A 23 -8.54 1.62 -5.56
N GLY A 24 -7.47 2.40 -5.46
CA GLY A 24 -7.47 3.85 -5.72
C GLY A 24 -8.12 4.72 -4.64
N LYS A 25 -8.63 4.15 -3.54
CA LYS A 25 -9.27 4.92 -2.47
C LYS A 25 -8.24 5.46 -1.47
N PRO A 26 -8.56 6.56 -0.76
CA PRO A 26 -7.66 7.09 0.24
C PRO A 26 -7.45 6.14 1.41
N GLY A 27 -6.25 6.18 1.99
CA GLY A 27 -6.02 5.64 3.33
C GLY A 27 -6.84 6.39 4.37
N THR A 28 -7.38 5.67 5.34
CA THR A 28 -8.19 6.23 6.43
C THR A 28 -7.59 5.89 7.79
N LYS A 29 -8.16 6.44 8.88
CA LYS A 29 -7.71 6.09 10.24
C LYS A 29 -8.01 4.63 10.62
N THR A 30 -9.08 4.07 10.07
CA THR A 30 -9.53 2.70 10.35
C THR A 30 -8.97 1.68 9.37
N ASP A 31 -8.46 2.15 8.23
CA ASP A 31 -7.80 1.34 7.21
C ASP A 31 -6.70 2.18 6.56
N PRO A 32 -5.54 2.32 7.24
CA PRO A 32 -4.43 3.12 6.75
C PRO A 32 -3.69 2.40 5.62
N LEU A 33 -2.72 3.08 5.00
CA LEU A 33 -1.89 2.47 3.96
C LEU A 33 -0.62 1.89 4.56
N GLY A 34 -0.42 0.58 4.42
CA GLY A 34 0.84 -0.10 4.65
C GLY A 34 1.65 -0.26 3.36
N LYS A 35 2.91 -0.67 3.48
CA LYS A 35 3.79 -0.94 2.33
C LYS A 35 3.85 -2.43 2.05
N THR A 36 3.67 -2.82 0.80
CA THR A 36 3.92 -4.19 0.34
C THR A 36 5.42 -4.46 0.24
N GLU A 37 5.86 -5.72 0.32
CA GLU A 37 7.26 -6.12 0.12
C GLU A 37 7.84 -5.61 -1.20
N ASP A 38 7.03 -5.58 -2.26
CA ASP A 38 7.40 -5.06 -3.57
C ASP A 38 7.25 -3.52 -3.70
N GLY A 39 6.97 -2.81 -2.60
CA GLY A 39 7.15 -1.38 -2.47
C GLY A 39 5.97 -0.50 -2.89
N TRP A 40 4.75 -1.05 -2.97
CA TRP A 40 3.50 -0.29 -3.15
C TRP A 40 2.92 0.15 -1.82
N ARG A 41 2.03 1.15 -1.86
CA ARG A 41 1.16 1.48 -0.73
C ARG A 41 -0.25 0.96 -0.97
N ILE A 42 -0.73 0.10 -0.08
CA ILE A 42 -2.08 -0.47 -0.12
C ILE A 42 -2.73 -0.43 1.26
N HIS A 43 -4.05 -0.58 1.33
CA HIS A 43 -4.76 -0.66 2.60
C HIS A 43 -4.26 -1.82 3.47
N GLU A 44 -4.20 -1.59 4.78
CA GLU A 44 -3.76 -2.63 5.71
C GLU A 44 -4.70 -3.83 5.75
N SER A 45 -6.00 -3.60 5.50
CA SER A 45 -6.99 -4.67 5.36
C SER A 45 -6.59 -5.72 4.31
N HIS A 46 -5.97 -5.32 3.19
CA HIS A 46 -5.49 -6.22 2.14
C HIS A 46 -4.40 -7.19 2.62
N PHE A 47 -3.62 -6.86 3.66
CA PHE A 47 -2.61 -7.77 4.21
C PHE A 47 -3.21 -8.84 5.13
N THR A 48 -4.44 -8.63 5.59
CA THR A 48 -5.11 -9.47 6.59
C THR A 48 -6.24 -10.32 6.02
N ASP A 49 -6.67 -10.05 4.78
CA ASP A 49 -7.66 -10.84 4.06
C ASP A 49 -6.99 -11.98 3.26
N PRO A 50 -7.19 -13.26 3.61
CA PRO A 50 -6.62 -14.39 2.88
C PRO A 50 -7.10 -14.55 1.44
N GLY A 51 -8.22 -13.92 1.07
CA GLY A 51 -8.74 -13.90 -0.29
C GLY A 51 -8.05 -12.87 -1.18
N ASP A 52 -7.24 -11.99 -0.60
CA ASP A 52 -6.57 -10.92 -1.32
C ASP A 52 -5.19 -11.36 -1.85
N GLY A 53 -4.81 -10.82 -3.01
CA GLY A 53 -3.50 -11.04 -3.60
C GLY A 53 -2.35 -10.46 -2.78
N PHE A 54 -2.62 -9.61 -1.78
CA PHE A 54 -1.61 -9.00 -0.91
C PHE A 54 -1.53 -9.60 0.49
N TYR A 55 -2.28 -10.67 0.80
CA TYR A 55 -2.26 -11.31 2.12
C TYR A 55 -0.83 -11.62 2.58
N GLY A 56 -0.46 -11.13 3.78
CA GLY A 56 0.84 -11.37 4.38
C GLY A 56 2.04 -10.67 3.72
N GLN A 57 1.83 -9.84 2.70
CA GLN A 57 2.91 -9.15 1.97
C GLN A 57 3.33 -7.81 2.61
N GLN A 58 2.96 -7.55 3.87
CA GLN A 58 3.29 -6.28 4.52
C GLN A 58 4.79 -6.26 4.88
N GLN A 59 5.50 -5.18 4.52
CA GLN A 59 6.84 -4.94 5.03
C GLN A 59 6.78 -4.81 6.57
N GLN A 60 7.61 -5.58 7.26
CA GLN A 60 7.86 -5.37 8.69
C GLN A 60 8.86 -4.21 8.86
N ASP A 61 8.51 -3.23 9.70
CA ASP A 61 9.32 -2.03 9.93
C ASP A 61 10.59 -2.27 10.75
#